data_AF-A0A1X1ZV71-F1
#
_entry.id   AF-A0A1X1ZV71-F1
#
_cell.length_a   1.000
_cell.length_b   1.000
_cell.length_c   1.000
_cell.angle_alpha   90.00
_cell.angle_beta   90.00
_cell.angle_gamma   90.00
#
_symmetry.space_group_name_H-M   'P 1'
#
loop_
_entity.id
_entity.type
_entity.pdbx_description
1 polymer ?
#
loop_
_entity_poly.entity_id
_entity_poly.type
_entity_poly.pdbx_seq_one_letter_code
_entity_poly.pdbx_strand_id
1 'polypeptide(L)'
;MECFAHLRESGAPRLRPARFGTPCGRLPVPALVIGNLADDARTPSHTRRPFEAIGHPDKEMHEILGATHYYAGPDQRDELRHAVGMVADWLVRHDFAGAP
;
A
#
# COMPACT_ATOMS: atom_id res chain seq x y z
N MET A 1 2.97 9.72 16.22
CA MET A 1 4.42 9.87 16.41
C MET A 1 4.91 10.90 15.42
N GLU A 2 5.02 12.15 15.85
CA GLU A 2 5.53 13.27 15.05
C GLU A 2 7.05 13.15 14.96
N CYS A 3 7.62 13.15 13.75
CA CYS A 3 9.04 13.38 13.55
C CYS A 3 9.25 14.84 13.13
N PHE A 4 9.51 15.70 14.11
CA PHE A 4 10.16 17.00 13.88
C PHE A 4 11.63 16.75 13.53
N ALA A 5 12.03 17.08 12.30
CA ALA A 5 13.43 17.35 11.98
C ALA A 5 13.65 18.87 12.10
N HIS A 6 14.63 19.22 12.92
CA HIS A 6 15.03 20.56 13.31
C HIS A 6 15.81 21.23 12.17
N LEU A 7 15.27 22.30 11.59
CA LEU A 7 16.05 23.36 10.95
C LEU A 7 15.50 24.70 11.47
N ARG A 8 16.22 25.27 12.45
CA ARG A 8 16.12 26.69 12.78
C ARG A 8 16.99 27.43 11.78
N GLU A 9 16.39 28.29 10.99
CA GLU A 9 16.84 29.66 10.67
C GLU A 9 15.93 30.25 9.58
N SER A 10 15.76 31.58 9.60
CA SER A 10 14.98 32.43 8.66
C SER A 10 13.51 32.69 9.03
N GLY A 11 13.23 33.94 9.42
CA GLY A 11 11.89 34.48 9.71
C GLY A 11 10.99 34.68 8.48
N ALA A 12 10.75 33.63 7.71
CA ALA A 12 9.72 33.62 6.67
C ALA A 12 8.36 33.17 7.28
N PRO A 13 7.21 33.72 6.83
CA PRO A 13 5.91 33.23 7.25
C PRO A 13 5.81 31.73 6.93
N ARG A 14 5.41 30.93 7.93
CA ARG A 14 5.20 29.49 7.78
C ARG A 14 4.12 29.24 6.74
N LEU A 15 4.53 29.00 5.50
CA LEU A 15 3.67 28.34 4.51
C LEU A 15 3.35 26.97 5.09
N ARG A 16 2.06 26.72 5.39
CA ARG A 16 1.60 25.38 5.73
C ARG A 16 2.03 24.47 4.57
N PRO A 17 2.74 23.34 4.80
CA PRO A 17 3.03 22.44 3.72
C PRO A 17 1.68 22.04 3.11
N ALA A 18 1.55 22.23 1.79
CA ALA A 18 0.42 21.70 1.04
C ALA A 18 0.41 20.19 1.31
N ARG A 19 -0.59 19.72 2.08
CA ARG A 19 -0.80 18.30 2.29
C ARG A 19 -1.35 17.75 0.99
N PHE A 20 -0.46 17.29 0.11
CA PHE A 20 -0.87 16.57 -1.08
C PHE A 20 -1.43 15.21 -0.65
N GLY A 21 -2.70 14.95 -0.99
CA GLY A 21 -3.38 13.69 -0.74
C GLY A 21 -4.16 13.62 0.59
N THR A 22 -5.29 12.92 0.55
CA THR A 22 -6.02 12.49 1.75
C THR A 22 -5.10 11.57 2.57
N PRO A 23 -4.82 11.86 3.84
CA PRO A 23 -4.05 10.95 4.70
C PRO A 23 -4.69 9.56 4.72
N CYS A 24 -3.89 8.50 4.80
CA CYS A 24 -4.40 7.11 4.81
C CYS A 24 -5.54 6.91 5.85
N GLY A 25 -5.42 7.57 7.01
CA GLY A 25 -6.44 7.50 8.09
C GLY A 25 -7.78 8.17 7.76
N ARG A 26 -7.88 8.86 6.62
CA ARG A 26 -9.09 9.51 6.12
C ARG A 26 -9.55 8.92 4.78
N LEU A 27 -8.95 7.83 4.31
CA LEU A 27 -9.40 7.16 3.09
C LEU A 27 -10.83 6.63 3.30
N PRO A 28 -11.83 7.13 2.56
CA PRO A 28 -13.23 6.77 2.76
C PRO A 28 -13.65 5.54 1.94
N VAL A 29 -12.69 4.79 1.40
CA VAL A 29 -12.92 3.70 0.46
C VAL A 29 -12.33 2.40 1.01
N PRO A 30 -12.93 1.24 0.65
CA PRO A 30 -12.33 -0.06 0.91
C PRO A 30 -10.91 -0.16 0.35
N ALA A 31 -10.05 -0.96 1.00
CA ALA A 31 -8.66 -1.07 0.59
C ALA A 31 -8.12 -2.50 0.68
N LEU A 32 -7.45 -2.92 -0.40
CA LEU A 32 -6.63 -4.13 -0.45
C LEU A 32 -5.15 -3.74 -0.41
N VAL A 33 -4.38 -4.37 0.48
CA VAL A 33 -2.92 -4.20 0.56
C VAL A 33 -2.25 -5.55 0.34
N ILE A 34 -1.37 -5.66 -0.66
CA ILE A 34 -0.59 -6.87 -0.93
C ILE A 34 0.88 -6.58 -0.66
N GLY A 35 1.52 -7.41 0.16
CA GLY A 35 2.94 -7.36 0.47
C GLY A 35 3.72 -8.48 -0.20
N ASN A 36 4.82 -8.14 -0.85
CA ASN A 36 5.72 -9.11 -1.48
C ASN A 36 6.89 -9.39 -0.54
N LEU A 37 7.06 -10.65 -0.12
CA LEU A 37 8.05 -10.97 0.93
C LEU A 37 9.47 -11.21 0.41
N ALA A 38 9.66 -11.29 -0.90
CA ALA A 38 10.97 -11.24 -1.54
C ALA A 38 11.20 -9.90 -2.27
N ASP A 39 10.50 -8.84 -1.85
CA ASP A 39 10.68 -7.50 -2.40
C ASP A 39 12.12 -7.02 -2.15
N ASP A 40 12.84 -6.83 -3.24
CA ASP A 40 14.23 -6.41 -3.32
C ASP A 40 14.38 -4.87 -3.47
N ALA A 41 13.27 -4.16 -3.70
CA ALA A 41 13.23 -2.71 -3.84
C ALA A 41 12.71 -2.01 -2.57
N ARG A 42 11.97 -2.70 -1.71
CA ARG A 42 11.42 -2.18 -0.45
C ARG A 42 11.50 -3.20 0.69
N THR A 43 11.82 -2.70 1.90
CA THR A 43 11.79 -3.54 3.11
C THR A 43 10.37 -4.04 3.43
N PRO A 44 10.19 -5.26 3.99
CA PRO A 44 8.86 -5.84 4.31
C PRO A 44 7.99 -4.99 5.25
N SER A 45 8.62 -4.16 6.10
CA SER A 45 7.92 -3.19 6.96
C SER A 45 7.09 -2.15 6.19
N HIS A 46 7.30 -1.99 4.89
CA HIS A 46 6.56 -1.05 4.05
C HIS A 46 5.11 -1.46 3.75
N THR A 47 4.70 -2.71 3.98
CA THR A 47 3.32 -3.16 3.71
C THR A 47 2.39 -2.90 4.90
N ARG A 48 2.86 -3.22 6.12
CA ARG A 48 2.04 -3.15 7.34
C ARG A 48 1.72 -1.72 7.75
N ARG A 49 2.67 -0.80 7.59
CA ARG A 49 2.50 0.62 7.93
C ARG A 49 1.34 1.29 7.17
N PRO A 50 1.23 1.17 5.83
CA PRO A 50 0.05 1.63 5.09
C PRO A 50 -1.24 0.98 5.57
N PHE A 51 -1.25 -0.34 5.80
CA PHE A 51 -2.44 -1.06 6.25
C PHE A 51 -2.94 -0.56 7.61
N GLU A 52 -2.06 -0.41 8.59
CA GLU A 52 -2.37 0.15 9.91
C GLU A 52 -2.87 1.60 9.81
N ALA A 53 -2.32 2.37 8.87
CA ALA A 53 -2.70 3.76 8.66
C ALA A 53 -4.07 3.94 7.97
N ILE A 54 -4.59 2.94 7.26
CA ILE A 54 -5.92 3.02 6.63
C ILE A 54 -7.00 3.01 7.71
N GLY A 55 -7.82 4.06 7.72
CA GLY A 55 -8.91 4.24 8.69
C GLY A 55 -10.23 3.53 8.32
N HIS A 56 -10.34 3.01 7.09
CA HIS A 56 -11.54 2.34 6.62
C HIS A 56 -11.69 0.95 7.29
N PRO A 57 -12.89 0.58 7.77
CA PRO A 57 -13.10 -0.71 8.44
C PRO A 57 -13.04 -1.89 7.47
N ASP A 58 -13.47 -1.68 6.23
CA ASP A 58 -13.35 -2.66 5.15
C ASP A 58 -11.95 -2.51 4.52
N LYS A 59 -11.00 -3.27 5.07
CA LYS A 59 -9.63 -3.33 4.57
C LYS A 59 -9.07 -4.74 4.75
N GLU A 60 -8.29 -5.17 3.78
CA GLU A 60 -7.71 -6.51 3.74
C GLU A 60 -6.20 -6.42 3.45
N MET A 61 -5.40 -7.27 4.09
CA MET A 61 -3.97 -7.36 3.82
C MET A 61 -3.56 -8.80 3.58
N HIS A 62 -2.74 -9.00 2.56
CA HIS A 62 -2.15 -10.29 2.23
C HIS A 62 -0.65 -10.17 2.02
N GLU A 63 0.07 -11.27 2.27
CA GLU A 63 1.51 -11.36 2.04
C GLU A 63 1.79 -12.55 1.11
N ILE A 64 2.55 -12.33 0.03
CA ILE A 64 2.93 -13.36 -0.94
C ILE A 64 4.41 -13.70 -0.72
N LEU A 65 4.64 -14.92 -0.24
CA LEU A 65 5.99 -15.45 -0.05
C LEU A 65 6.69 -15.65 -1.40
N GLY A 66 7.97 -15.29 -1.50
CA GLY A 66 8.76 -15.49 -2.72
C GLY A 66 8.50 -14.46 -3.84
N ALA A 67 7.47 -13.62 -3.70
CA ALA A 67 7.19 -12.55 -4.65
C ALA A 67 8.22 -11.43 -4.55
N THR A 68 8.82 -11.07 -5.68
CA THR A 68 9.72 -9.92 -5.86
C THR A 68 8.93 -8.63 -6.12
N HIS A 69 9.61 -7.50 -6.21
CA HIS A 69 8.95 -6.21 -6.44
C HIS A 69 8.19 -6.16 -7.77
N TYR A 70 8.78 -6.73 -8.83
CA TYR A 70 8.26 -6.64 -10.20
C TYR A 70 7.63 -7.94 -10.72
N TYR A 71 7.65 -9.01 -9.93
CA TYR A 71 7.30 -10.36 -10.39
C TYR A 71 7.99 -10.72 -11.72
N ALA A 72 9.25 -10.32 -11.86
CA ALA A 72 9.96 -10.37 -13.13
C ALA A 72 10.59 -11.75 -13.36
N GLY A 73 10.45 -12.26 -14.58
CA GLY A 73 11.07 -13.51 -15.02
C GLY A 73 10.17 -14.74 -14.94
N PRO A 74 10.61 -15.88 -15.50
CA PRO A 74 9.83 -17.11 -15.53
C PRO A 74 9.47 -17.64 -14.12
N ASP A 75 10.40 -17.49 -13.17
CA ASP A 75 10.30 -18.01 -11.80
C ASP A 75 9.41 -17.14 -10.88
N GLN A 76 8.69 -16.17 -11.45
CA GLN A 76 7.78 -15.27 -10.74
C GLN A 76 6.35 -15.31 -11.29
N ARG A 77 6.08 -16.20 -12.25
CA ARG A 77 4.77 -16.30 -12.92
C ARG A 77 3.67 -16.80 -11.99
N ASP A 78 4.01 -17.66 -11.04
CA ASP A 78 3.02 -18.23 -10.13
C ASP A 78 2.64 -17.21 -9.05
N GLU A 79 3.61 -16.47 -8.52
CA GLU A 79 3.41 -15.35 -7.61
C GLU A 79 2.61 -14.22 -8.28
N LEU A 80 2.91 -13.91 -9.55
CA LEU A 80 2.14 -12.94 -10.33
C LEU A 80 0.69 -13.40 -10.51
N ARG A 81 0.49 -14.66 -10.90
CA ARG A 81 -0.85 -15.24 -11.08
C ARG A 81 -1.63 -15.20 -9.76
N HIS A 82 -0.96 -15.51 -8.65
CA HIS A 82 -1.56 -15.43 -7.33
C HIS A 82 -1.98 -14.00 -7.01
N ALA A 83 -1.08 -13.01 -7.14
CA ALA A 83 -1.38 -11.61 -6.89
C ALA A 83 -2.56 -11.09 -7.74
N VAL A 84 -2.56 -11.41 -9.04
CA VAL A 84 -3.67 -11.04 -9.96
C VAL A 84 -4.97 -11.70 -9.54
N GLY A 85 -4.94 -12.99 -9.17
CA GLY A 85 -6.10 -13.70 -8.68
C GLY A 85 -6.71 -13.06 -7.43
N MET A 86 -5.87 -12.66 -6.48
CA MET A 86 -6.31 -11.98 -5.26
C MET A 86 -6.94 -10.62 -5.54
N VAL A 87 -6.35 -9.83 -6.45
CA VAL A 87 -6.92 -8.54 -6.86
C VAL A 87 -8.26 -8.76 -7.57
N ALA A 88 -8.34 -9.70 -8.51
CA ALA A 88 -9.56 -9.99 -9.25
C ALA A 88 -10.69 -10.46 -8.34
N ASP A 89 -10.43 -11.43 -7.45
CA ASP A 89 -11.39 -11.91 -6.46
C ASP A 89 -11.87 -10.78 -5.56
N TRP A 90 -10.95 -9.97 -5.03
CA TRP A 90 -11.30 -8.85 -4.18
C TRP A 90 -12.21 -7.86 -4.90
N LEU A 91 -11.88 -7.48 -6.14
CA LEU A 91 -12.71 -6.57 -6.93
C LEU A 91 -14.12 -7.13 -7.16
N VAL A 92 -14.25 -8.43 -7.45
CA VAL A 92 -15.57 -9.08 -7.64
C VAL A 92 -16.37 -9.09 -6.33
N ARG A 93 -15.74 -9.46 -5.19
CA ARG A 93 -16.41 -9.47 -3.89
C ARG A 93 -16.91 -8.10 -3.44
N HIS A 94 -16.29 -7.02 -3.93
CA HIS A 94 -16.67 -5.63 -3.63
C HIS A 94 -17.51 -4.98 -4.73
N ASP A 95 -18.00 -5.77 -5.70
CA ASP A 95 -18.85 -5.28 -6.81
C ASP A 95 -18.17 -4.20 -7.67
N PHE A 96 -16.84 -4.21 -7.74
CA PHE A 96 -16.03 -3.30 -8.56
C PHE A 96 -15.69 -3.88 -9.93
N ALA A 97 -15.90 -5.19 -10.11
CA ALA A 97 -15.73 -5.88 -11.39
C ALA A 97 -16.77 -7.00 -11.53
N GLY A 98 -17.12 -7.33 -12.77
CA GLY A 98 -17.92 -8.53 -13.06
C GLY A 98 -17.10 -9.80 -12.86
N ALA A 99 -17.78 -10.92 -12.59
CA ALA A 99 -17.14 -12.22 -12.61
C ALA A 99 -16.54 -12.49 -14.02
N PRO A 100 -15.34 -13.09 -14.09
CA PRO A 100 -14.65 -13.37 -15.35
C PRO A 100 -15.39 -14.40 -16.22
#